data_AF-A0AAV4AHR9-F1
#
_entry.id   AF-A0AAV4AHR9-F1
#
_cell.length_a   1.000
_cell.length_b   1.000
_cell.length_c   1.000
_cell.angle_alpha   90.00
_cell.angle_beta   90.00
_cell.angle_gamma   90.00
#
_symmetry.space_group_name_H-M   'P 1'
#
loop_
_entity.id
_entity.type
_entity.pdbx_description
1 polymer ?
#
loop_
_entity_poly.entity_id
_entity_poly.type
_entity_poly.pdbx_seq_one_letter_code
_entity_poly.pdbx_strand_id
1 'polypeptide(L)'
;MPQLTPTTSAGPSVISAKWTHLSELYAEESKTIIKLSQLTKSSVSPSNIEKQKVSLALNVFSEKTSSALKSSAASNPGWQETAVFIDHVLRLWKVFNTKTVIENIRMRDPDRCAVDLSPTGQKPLEILEFWADCAAKMKPQGQRIKTFTKETSDALHWTCKCLLALCNYLLTTTTALQHQYVALGFFQQDDL
;
A
#
# COMPACT_ATOMS: atom_id res chain seq x y z
N MET A 1 -17.66 -33.86 -30.23
CA MET A 1 -17.09 -32.57 -29.79
C MET A 1 -16.22 -32.79 -28.57
N PRO A 2 -14.90 -32.65 -28.65
CA PRO A 2 -14.06 -32.48 -27.48
C PRO A 2 -13.90 -30.99 -27.19
N GLN A 3 -14.39 -30.55 -26.03
CA GLN A 3 -14.17 -29.20 -25.54
C GLN A 3 -12.76 -29.11 -24.97
N LEU A 4 -11.92 -28.29 -25.60
CA LEU A 4 -10.62 -27.89 -25.07
C LEU A 4 -10.85 -26.92 -23.92
N THR A 5 -10.52 -27.35 -22.71
CA THR A 5 -10.36 -26.46 -21.56
C THR A 5 -9.15 -25.56 -21.79
N PRO A 6 -9.25 -24.23 -21.62
CA PRO A 6 -8.08 -23.39 -21.59
C PRO A 6 -7.43 -23.51 -20.21
N THR A 7 -6.41 -24.35 -20.12
CA THR A 7 -5.43 -24.33 -19.02
C THR A 7 -4.65 -23.02 -19.14
N THR A 8 -5.12 -21.97 -18.47
CA THR A 8 -4.36 -20.71 -18.41
C THR A 8 -3.42 -20.80 -17.21
N SER A 9 -2.21 -21.32 -17.46
CA SER A 9 -1.06 -21.15 -16.58
C SER A 9 -0.55 -19.72 -16.68
N ALA A 10 -1.27 -18.76 -16.09
CA ALA A 10 -0.72 -17.43 -15.90
C ALA A 10 0.18 -17.49 -14.66
N GLY A 11 1.51 -17.47 -14.86
CA GLY A 11 2.45 -17.11 -13.81
C GLY A 11 2.08 -15.72 -13.23
N PRO A 12 2.58 -15.36 -12.04
CA PRO A 12 2.24 -14.07 -11.43
C PRO A 12 2.54 -12.93 -12.40
N SER A 13 1.51 -12.19 -12.80
CA SER A 13 1.65 -11.04 -13.69
C SER A 13 2.46 -9.96 -12.99
N VAL A 14 3.57 -9.56 -13.62
CA VAL A 14 4.43 -8.49 -13.10
C VAL A 14 3.70 -7.16 -13.30
N ILE A 15 3.37 -6.47 -12.20
CA ILE A 15 2.76 -5.14 -12.23
C ILE A 15 3.85 -4.10 -12.52
N SER A 16 3.65 -3.23 -13.51
CA SER A 16 4.58 -2.16 -13.91
C SER A 16 4.00 -0.78 -13.61
N ALA A 17 4.22 -0.29 -12.38
CA ALA A 17 3.86 1.07 -12.02
C ALA A 17 4.89 2.08 -12.56
N LYS A 18 4.41 3.20 -13.11
CA LYS A 18 5.28 4.25 -13.67
C LYS A 18 4.90 5.62 -13.12
N TRP A 19 5.90 6.37 -12.68
CA TRP A 19 5.72 7.75 -12.21
C TRP A 19 5.20 8.68 -13.31
N THR A 20 5.54 8.42 -14.57
CA THR A 20 5.06 9.21 -15.72
C THR A 20 3.54 9.23 -15.83
N HIS A 21 2.85 8.14 -15.47
CA HIS A 21 1.39 8.10 -15.48
C HIS A 21 0.77 9.11 -14.49
N LEU A 22 1.41 9.37 -13.35
CA LEU A 22 0.97 10.39 -12.40
C LEU A 22 1.20 11.80 -12.93
N SER A 23 2.34 12.02 -13.58
CA SER A 23 2.65 13.29 -14.24
C SER A 23 1.68 13.59 -15.39
N GLU A 24 1.34 12.57 -16.20
CA GLU A 24 0.37 12.66 -17.28
C GLU A 24 -1.04 12.94 -16.76
N LEU A 25 -1.51 12.18 -15.75
CA LEU A 25 -2.80 12.41 -15.11
C LEU A 25 -2.89 13.84 -14.55
N TYR A 26 -1.86 14.31 -13.85
CA TYR A 26 -1.84 15.69 -13.35
C TYR A 26 -1.87 16.71 -14.49
N ALA A 27 -1.12 16.49 -15.58
CA ALA A 27 -1.10 17.39 -16.73
C ALA A 27 -2.46 17.42 -17.46
N GLU A 28 -3.16 16.30 -17.55
CA GLU A 28 -4.51 16.23 -18.11
C GLU A 28 -5.51 16.99 -17.23
N GLU A 29 -5.53 16.70 -15.93
CA GLU A 29 -6.45 17.37 -14.99
C GLU A 29 -6.14 18.86 -14.82
N SER A 30 -4.90 19.30 -15.04
CA SER A 30 -4.55 20.72 -14.98
C SER A 30 -5.21 21.57 -16.08
N LYS A 31 -5.71 20.92 -17.14
CA LYS A 31 -6.40 21.56 -18.27
C LYS A 31 -7.92 21.57 -18.07
N THR A 32 -8.43 20.93 -17.03
CA THR A 32 -9.87 20.80 -16.75
C THR A 32 -10.24 21.52 -15.47
N ILE A 33 -11.48 22.01 -15.39
CA ILE A 33 -12.01 22.64 -14.17
C ILE A 33 -12.23 21.58 -13.07
N ILE A 34 -12.64 20.38 -13.48
CA ILE A 34 -12.91 19.26 -12.57
C ILE A 34 -11.64 18.42 -12.44
N LYS A 35 -11.31 18.08 -11.19
CA LYS A 35 -10.18 17.24 -10.84
C LYS A 35 -10.67 16.06 -9.99
N LEU A 36 -10.29 14.85 -10.39
CA LEU A 36 -10.69 13.61 -9.73
C LEU A 36 -9.62 13.12 -8.75
N SER A 37 -8.35 13.38 -9.03
CA SER A 37 -7.23 13.02 -8.17
C SER A 37 -6.94 14.04 -7.06
N GLN A 38 -6.05 13.68 -6.13
CA GLN A 38 -5.47 14.63 -5.17
C GLN A 38 -4.15 15.24 -5.64
N LEU A 39 -3.66 14.92 -6.85
CA LEU A 39 -2.32 15.27 -7.32
C LEU A 39 -2.11 16.77 -7.50
N THR A 40 -1.09 17.33 -6.87
CA THR A 40 -0.68 18.72 -7.04
C THR A 40 0.67 18.78 -7.75
N LYS A 41 1.05 19.96 -8.26
CA LYS A 41 2.41 20.18 -8.78
C LYS A 41 3.47 19.74 -7.78
N SER A 42 3.29 20.11 -6.50
CA SER A 42 4.21 19.74 -5.42
C SER A 42 4.22 18.24 -5.14
N SER A 43 3.13 17.49 -5.33
CA SER A 43 3.15 16.04 -5.10
C SER A 43 3.79 15.26 -6.25
N VAL A 44 3.70 15.75 -7.48
CA VAL A 44 4.29 15.10 -8.67
C VAL A 44 5.74 15.56 -8.91
N SER A 45 6.09 16.77 -8.50
CA SER A 45 7.42 17.37 -8.66
C SER A 45 7.83 18.16 -7.40
N PRO A 46 8.06 17.48 -6.26
CA PRO A 46 8.41 18.14 -5.01
C PRO A 46 9.80 18.76 -5.05
N SER A 47 9.94 19.95 -4.49
CA SER A 47 11.26 20.53 -4.15
C SER A 47 11.96 19.72 -3.05
N ASN A 48 13.25 19.96 -2.84
CA ASN A 48 14.03 19.22 -1.84
C ASN A 48 13.47 19.37 -0.41
N ILE A 49 12.92 20.53 -0.07
CA ILE A 49 12.28 20.78 1.24
C ILE A 49 10.94 20.04 1.32
N GLU A 50 10.19 20.01 0.22
CA GLU A 50 8.87 19.36 0.16
C GLU A 50 8.93 17.84 0.21
N LYS A 51 10.05 17.20 -0.17
CA LYS A 51 10.20 15.73 -0.14
C LYS A 51 10.01 15.09 1.24
N GLN A 52 10.13 15.87 2.32
CA GLN A 52 9.91 15.41 3.69
C GLN A 52 8.43 15.48 4.12
N LYS A 53 7.55 16.13 3.33
CA LYS A 53 6.14 16.31 3.69
C LYS A 53 5.33 15.05 3.37
N VAL A 54 4.93 14.32 4.41
CA VAL A 54 4.06 13.13 4.29
C VAL A 54 2.77 13.45 3.54
N SER A 55 2.19 14.64 3.74
CA SER A 55 0.95 15.06 3.03
C SER A 55 1.07 15.04 1.50
N LEU A 56 2.25 15.28 0.94
CA LEU A 56 2.46 15.19 -0.50
C LEU A 56 2.48 13.75 -1.00
N ALA A 57 3.06 12.83 -0.21
CA ALA A 57 2.99 11.40 -0.50
C ALA A 57 1.54 10.88 -0.40
N LEU A 58 0.76 11.37 0.57
CA LEU A 58 -0.65 11.02 0.71
C LEU A 58 -1.50 11.47 -0.48
N ASN A 59 -1.17 12.58 -1.14
CA ASN A 59 -1.86 12.98 -2.37
C ASN A 59 -1.63 11.97 -3.51
N VAL A 60 -0.43 11.38 -3.58
CA VAL A 60 -0.08 10.35 -4.57
C VAL A 60 -0.76 9.03 -4.22
N PHE A 61 -0.52 8.55 -3.01
CA PHE A 61 -1.13 7.33 -2.49
C PHE A 61 -2.47 7.66 -1.85
N SER A 62 -3.46 8.01 -2.68
CA SER A 62 -4.85 8.25 -2.26
C SER A 62 -5.82 7.42 -3.08
N GLU A 63 -6.97 7.08 -2.48
CA GLU A 63 -8.06 6.38 -3.16
C GLU A 63 -8.53 7.18 -4.38
N LYS A 64 -8.60 8.51 -4.26
CA LYS A 64 -8.98 9.41 -5.34
C LYS A 64 -8.01 9.33 -6.53
N THR A 65 -6.71 9.34 -6.27
CA THR A 65 -5.69 9.21 -7.32
C THR A 65 -5.75 7.82 -7.98
N SER A 66 -5.92 6.74 -7.21
CA SER A 66 -6.13 5.39 -7.75
C SER A 66 -7.39 5.32 -8.62
N SER A 67 -8.51 5.82 -8.12
CA SER A 67 -9.78 5.86 -8.85
C SER A 67 -9.69 6.68 -10.13
N ALA A 68 -9.01 7.83 -10.11
CA ALA A 68 -8.81 8.64 -11.31
C ALA A 68 -8.01 7.88 -12.39
N LEU A 69 -6.94 7.19 -12.01
CA LEU A 69 -6.18 6.34 -12.94
C LEU A 69 -7.04 5.21 -13.52
N LYS A 70 -7.86 4.54 -12.69
CA LYS A 70 -8.78 3.48 -13.13
C LYS A 70 -9.85 4.00 -14.10
N SER A 71 -10.44 5.15 -13.80
CA SER A 71 -11.45 5.78 -14.66
C SER A 71 -10.91 6.13 -16.04
N SER A 72 -9.63 6.50 -16.12
CA SER A 72 -8.96 6.83 -17.38
C SER A 72 -8.25 5.64 -18.05
N ALA A 73 -8.32 4.44 -17.47
CA ALA A 73 -7.60 3.26 -17.96
C ALA A 73 -8.09 2.77 -19.34
N ALA A 74 -9.33 3.07 -19.71
CA ALA A 74 -9.86 2.74 -21.04
C ALA A 74 -9.09 3.47 -22.16
N SER A 75 -8.69 4.72 -21.90
CA SER A 75 -7.87 5.52 -22.82
C SER A 75 -6.38 5.28 -22.63
N ASN A 76 -5.96 4.91 -21.42
CA ASN A 76 -4.56 4.71 -21.06
C ASN A 76 -4.37 3.36 -20.31
N PRO A 77 -4.29 2.22 -21.02
CA PRO A 77 -4.28 0.89 -20.38
C PRO A 77 -3.17 0.69 -19.34
N GLY A 78 -2.00 1.30 -19.55
CA GLY A 78 -0.87 1.22 -18.60
C GLY A 78 -1.13 1.90 -17.24
N TRP A 79 -2.13 2.76 -17.14
CA TRP A 79 -2.48 3.44 -15.89
C TRP A 79 -3.12 2.49 -14.88
N GLN A 80 -3.78 1.43 -15.35
CA GLN A 80 -4.41 0.42 -14.49
C GLN A 80 -3.40 -0.22 -13.55
N GLU A 81 -2.22 -0.60 -14.06
CA GLU A 81 -1.18 -1.23 -13.24
C GLU A 81 -0.64 -0.28 -12.17
N THR A 82 -0.54 1.02 -12.48
CA THR A 82 -0.14 2.04 -11.51
C THR A 82 -1.21 2.25 -10.44
N ALA A 83 -2.48 2.22 -10.81
CA ALA A 83 -3.58 2.28 -9.85
C ALA A 83 -3.56 1.09 -8.89
N VAL A 84 -3.36 -0.13 -9.41
CA VAL A 84 -3.26 -1.36 -8.60
C VAL A 84 -2.07 -1.26 -7.63
N PHE A 85 -0.92 -0.77 -8.08
CA PHE A 85 0.22 -0.55 -7.20
C PHE A 85 -0.10 0.45 -6.08
N ILE A 86 -0.76 1.56 -6.40
CA ILE A 86 -1.19 2.55 -5.40
C ILE A 86 -2.16 1.93 -4.39
N ASP A 87 -3.10 1.09 -4.83
CA ASP A 87 -4.01 0.39 -3.91
C ASP A 87 -3.24 -0.50 -2.93
N HIS A 88 -2.23 -1.25 -3.39
CA HIS A 88 -1.42 -2.07 -2.49
C HIS A 88 -0.69 -1.24 -1.43
N VAL A 89 -0.14 -0.07 -1.82
CA VAL A 89 0.54 0.83 -0.88
C VAL A 89 -0.46 1.42 0.11
N LEU A 90 -1.65 1.82 -0.37
CA LEU A 90 -2.74 2.32 0.46
C LEU A 90 -3.19 1.31 1.51
N ARG A 91 -3.32 0.04 1.14
CA ARG A 91 -3.71 -1.04 2.06
C ARG A 91 -2.70 -1.19 3.18
N LEU A 92 -1.41 -1.20 2.87
CA LEU A 92 -0.35 -1.22 3.89
C LEU A 92 -0.40 0.02 4.79
N TRP A 93 -0.56 1.21 4.19
CA TRP A 93 -0.66 2.45 4.94
C TRP A 93 -1.83 2.45 5.93
N LYS A 94 -3.00 1.97 5.51
CA LYS A 94 -4.19 1.82 6.38
C LYS A 94 -3.94 0.85 7.53
N VAL A 95 -3.31 -0.28 7.25
CA VAL A 95 -2.91 -1.27 8.27
C VAL A 95 -2.01 -0.61 9.32
N PHE A 96 -0.94 0.06 8.89
CA PHE A 96 -0.01 0.76 9.79
C PHE A 96 -0.66 1.90 10.58
N ASN A 97 -1.77 2.46 10.12
CA ASN A 97 -2.41 3.62 10.77
C ASN A 97 -3.69 3.28 11.54
N THR A 98 -4.01 1.99 11.72
CA THR A 98 -5.20 1.59 12.47
C THR A 98 -4.96 1.79 13.97
N LYS A 99 -5.68 2.74 14.58
CA LYS A 99 -5.52 3.11 16.01
C LYS A 99 -6.64 2.55 16.91
N THR A 100 -7.75 2.08 16.35
CA THR A 100 -8.89 1.59 17.15
C THR A 100 -9.55 0.35 16.53
N VAL A 101 -10.18 -0.48 17.35
CA VAL A 101 -10.88 -1.72 16.91
C VAL A 101 -12.12 -1.48 16.05
N ILE A 102 -12.71 -0.29 16.11
CA ILE A 102 -13.93 0.06 15.38
C ILE A 102 -13.64 0.90 14.13
N GLU A 103 -12.37 1.16 13.80
CA GLU A 103 -12.02 2.07 12.70
C GLU A 103 -12.51 1.55 11.35
N ASN A 104 -12.36 0.25 11.09
CA ASN A 104 -12.92 -0.42 9.92
C ASN A 104 -14.44 -0.27 9.79
N ILE A 105 -15.18 -0.35 10.90
CA ILE A 105 -16.64 -0.22 10.91
C ILE A 105 -17.03 1.24 10.66
N ARG A 106 -16.43 2.17 11.41
CA ARG A 106 -16.72 3.61 11.33
C ARG A 106 -16.43 4.17 9.94
N MET A 107 -15.32 3.74 9.34
CA MET A 107 -14.88 4.20 8.02
C MET A 107 -15.42 3.32 6.88
N ARG A 108 -16.10 2.20 7.19
CA ARG A 108 -16.55 1.18 6.22
C ARG A 108 -15.41 0.68 5.33
N ASP A 109 -14.25 0.47 5.94
CA ASP A 109 -12.99 0.16 5.26
C ASP A 109 -12.32 -1.06 5.92
N PRO A 110 -12.40 -2.25 5.30
CA PRO A 110 -11.89 -3.48 5.90
C PRO A 110 -10.36 -3.49 6.05
N ASP A 111 -9.62 -2.67 5.30
CA ASP A 111 -8.16 -2.57 5.41
C ASP A 111 -7.71 -1.79 6.66
N ARG A 112 -8.66 -1.21 7.43
CA ARG A 112 -8.43 -0.52 8.72
C ARG A 112 -8.84 -1.37 9.93
N CYS A 113 -8.77 -2.68 9.79
CA CYS A 113 -9.12 -3.61 10.87
C CYS A 113 -7.95 -3.74 11.85
N ALA A 114 -8.23 -3.69 13.15
CA ALA A 114 -7.24 -4.07 14.15
C ALA A 114 -6.94 -5.57 14.04
N VAL A 115 -5.75 -5.99 14.45
CA VAL A 115 -5.37 -7.41 14.38
C VAL A 115 -6.04 -8.17 15.52
N ASP A 116 -6.78 -9.23 15.22
CA ASP A 116 -7.35 -10.15 16.21
C ASP A 116 -7.42 -11.57 15.65
N LEU A 117 -7.89 -12.55 16.44
CA LEU A 117 -7.96 -13.95 16.04
C LEU A 117 -9.14 -14.29 15.10
N SER A 118 -9.98 -13.31 14.73
CA SER A 118 -11.07 -13.51 13.79
C SER A 118 -10.57 -13.56 12.34
N PRO A 119 -11.31 -14.16 11.40
CA PRO A 119 -10.94 -14.16 9.99
C PRO A 119 -10.74 -12.77 9.38
N THR A 120 -11.44 -11.74 9.90
CA THR A 120 -11.28 -10.36 9.39
C THR A 120 -10.06 -9.69 10.01
N GLY A 121 -9.82 -9.88 11.31
CA GLY A 121 -8.66 -9.32 12.02
C GLY A 121 -7.33 -10.00 11.68
N GLN A 122 -7.33 -11.13 10.97
CA GLN A 122 -6.10 -11.75 10.44
C GLN A 122 -5.63 -11.12 9.10
N LYS A 123 -6.52 -10.46 8.34
CA LYS A 123 -6.17 -9.84 7.04
C LYS A 123 -5.01 -8.83 7.10
N PRO A 124 -4.86 -7.98 8.13
CA PRO A 124 -3.68 -7.14 8.26
C PRO A 124 -2.37 -7.94 8.25
N LEU A 125 -2.32 -9.15 8.83
CA LEU A 125 -1.12 -9.98 8.84
C LEU A 125 -0.75 -10.49 7.45
N GLU A 126 -1.74 -10.86 6.64
CA GLU A 126 -1.54 -11.22 5.22
C GLU A 126 -0.94 -10.05 4.43
N ILE A 127 -1.39 -8.83 4.70
CA ILE A 127 -0.86 -7.61 4.07
C ILE A 127 0.59 -7.36 4.50
N LEU A 128 0.91 -7.54 5.79
CA LEU A 128 2.28 -7.43 6.29
C LEU A 128 3.19 -8.48 5.64
N GLU A 129 2.75 -9.73 5.56
CA GLU A 129 3.53 -10.81 4.94
C GLU A 129 3.79 -10.54 3.46
N PHE A 130 2.75 -10.18 2.71
CA PHE A 130 2.86 -9.79 1.30
C PHE A 130 3.90 -8.67 1.11
N TRP A 131 3.83 -7.61 1.92
CA TRP A 131 4.75 -6.50 1.79
C TRP A 131 6.17 -6.81 2.26
N ALA A 132 6.34 -7.70 3.24
CA ALA A 132 7.67 -8.19 3.61
C ALA A 132 8.35 -8.89 2.41
N ASP A 133 7.61 -9.74 1.70
CA ASP A 133 8.13 -10.46 0.53
C ASP A 133 8.39 -9.51 -0.65
N CYS A 134 7.49 -8.55 -0.90
CA CYS A 134 7.69 -7.52 -1.91
C CYS A 134 8.93 -6.67 -1.61
N ALA A 135 9.11 -6.23 -0.36
CA ALA A 135 10.26 -5.43 0.04
C ALA A 135 11.59 -6.17 -0.18
N ALA A 136 11.66 -7.46 0.16
CA ALA A 136 12.83 -8.29 -0.08
C ALA A 136 13.14 -8.45 -1.59
N LYS A 137 12.10 -8.56 -2.43
CA LYS A 137 12.24 -8.65 -3.90
C LYS A 137 12.62 -7.31 -4.55
N MET A 138 12.26 -6.18 -3.95
CA MET A 138 12.57 -4.83 -4.43
C MET A 138 13.96 -4.33 -4.01
N LYS A 139 14.78 -5.19 -3.40
CA LYS A 139 16.17 -4.93 -3.03
C LYS A 139 17.04 -4.72 -4.28
N PRO A 140 18.01 -3.79 -4.27
CA PRO A 140 18.89 -3.59 -5.42
C PRO A 140 19.76 -4.83 -5.66
N GLN A 141 19.74 -5.35 -6.88
CA GLN A 141 20.60 -6.46 -7.34
C GLN A 141 21.83 -5.96 -8.14
N GLY A 142 22.05 -4.65 -8.19
CA GLY A 142 23.08 -4.02 -9.03
C GLY A 142 22.92 -2.49 -9.05
N GLN A 143 23.10 -1.85 -10.20
CA GLN A 143 22.83 -0.42 -10.34
C GLN A 143 21.38 -0.08 -9.96
N ARG A 144 21.21 0.99 -9.17
CA ARG A 144 19.93 1.43 -8.64
C ARG A 144 19.04 2.02 -9.74
N ILE A 145 18.35 1.16 -10.47
CA ILE A 145 17.31 1.55 -11.42
C ILE A 145 15.97 1.03 -10.90
N LYS A 146 15.09 1.93 -10.49
CA LYS A 146 13.68 1.63 -10.12
C LYS A 146 13.51 0.63 -8.97
N THR A 147 14.48 0.57 -8.05
CA THR A 147 14.45 -0.25 -6.83
C THR A 147 14.57 0.62 -5.57
N PHE A 148 14.22 0.05 -4.42
CA PHE A 148 14.52 0.68 -3.14
C PHE A 148 16.04 0.76 -2.92
N THR A 149 16.48 1.60 -1.97
CA THR A 149 17.82 1.40 -1.42
C THR A 149 17.84 0.10 -0.61
N LYS A 150 19.03 -0.44 -0.34
CA LYS A 150 19.17 -1.61 0.52
C LYS A 150 18.54 -1.35 1.88
N GLU A 151 18.79 -0.17 2.45
CA GLU A 151 18.30 0.24 3.76
C GLU A 151 16.77 0.34 3.79
N THR A 152 16.15 0.96 2.77
CA THR A 152 14.68 1.07 2.70
C THR A 152 14.02 -0.29 2.50
N SER A 153 14.59 -1.15 1.65
CA SER A 153 14.10 -2.52 1.44
C SER A 153 14.20 -3.36 2.71
N ASP A 154 15.37 -3.36 3.36
CA ASP A 154 15.59 -4.13 4.60
C ASP A 154 14.71 -3.58 5.75
N ALA A 155 14.59 -2.26 5.88
CA ALA A 155 13.74 -1.64 6.90
C ALA A 155 12.28 -2.06 6.72
N LEU A 156 11.71 -1.90 5.52
CA LEU A 156 10.32 -2.29 5.26
C LEU A 156 10.09 -3.80 5.47
N HIS A 157 11.01 -4.64 4.99
CA HIS A 157 10.93 -6.08 5.17
C HIS A 157 10.87 -6.48 6.65
N TRP A 158 11.82 -5.99 7.44
CA TRP A 158 11.91 -6.34 8.85
C TRP A 158 10.81 -5.69 9.69
N THR A 159 10.41 -4.45 9.40
CA THR A 159 9.24 -3.83 10.06
C THR A 159 8.00 -4.71 9.89
N CYS A 160 7.70 -5.16 8.68
CA CYS A 160 6.54 -6.03 8.45
C CYS A 160 6.66 -7.39 9.15
N LYS A 161 7.82 -8.07 9.05
CA LYS A 161 8.02 -9.38 9.71
C LYS A 161 7.97 -9.27 11.24
N CYS A 162 8.58 -8.24 11.81
CA CYS A 162 8.59 -8.01 13.25
C CYS A 162 7.19 -7.70 13.77
N LEU A 163 6.42 -6.84 13.10
CA LEU A 163 5.04 -6.54 13.50
C LEU A 163 4.15 -7.78 13.40
N LEU A 164 4.30 -8.59 12.35
CA LEU A 164 3.58 -9.86 12.22
C LEU A 164 3.90 -10.81 13.38
N ALA A 165 5.19 -11.04 13.66
CA ALA A 165 5.63 -11.90 14.75
C ALA A 165 5.16 -11.39 16.12
N LEU A 166 5.21 -10.07 16.33
CA LEU A 166 4.76 -9.42 17.55
C LEU A 166 3.25 -9.60 17.75
N CYS A 167 2.42 -9.34 16.72
CA CYS A 167 0.98 -9.56 16.79
C CYS A 167 0.65 -11.01 17.14
N ASN A 168 1.29 -11.97 16.48
CA ASN A 168 1.09 -13.39 16.78
C ASN A 168 1.44 -13.71 18.23
N TYR A 169 2.58 -13.20 18.72
CA TYR A 169 2.98 -13.39 20.11
C TYR A 169 1.96 -12.79 21.09
N LEU A 170 1.56 -11.53 20.90
CA LEU A 170 0.65 -10.82 21.79
C LEU A 170 -0.75 -11.45 21.84
N LEU A 171 -1.24 -12.03 20.74
CA LEU A 171 -2.57 -12.65 20.66
C LEU A 171 -2.60 -14.09 21.17
N THR A 172 -1.49 -14.83 21.02
CA THR A 172 -1.45 -16.28 21.29
C THR A 172 -0.70 -16.68 22.56
N THR A 173 0.02 -15.74 23.20
CA THR A 173 0.67 -15.97 24.49
C THR A 173 -0.35 -16.38 25.56
N THR A 174 0.01 -17.32 26.43
CA THR A 174 -0.81 -17.79 27.55
C THR A 174 -0.49 -17.06 28.87
N THR A 175 0.31 -15.99 28.79
CA THR A 175 0.67 -15.15 29.93
C THR A 175 -0.43 -14.13 30.24
N ALA A 176 -0.32 -13.44 31.37
CA ALA A 176 -1.20 -12.31 31.71
C ALA A 176 -1.15 -11.15 30.69
N LEU A 177 -0.23 -11.17 29.73
CA LEU A 177 -0.08 -10.20 28.65
C LEU A 177 -0.85 -10.59 27.38
N GLN A 178 -1.74 -11.58 27.43
CA GLN A 178 -2.55 -11.92 26.26
C GLN A 178 -3.47 -10.77 25.87
N HIS A 179 -3.34 -10.30 24.64
CA HIS A 179 -4.18 -9.24 24.08
C HIS A 179 -5.36 -9.85 23.31
N GLN A 180 -6.50 -9.16 23.36
CA GLN A 180 -7.67 -9.52 22.52
C GLN A 180 -7.49 -9.03 21.08
N TYR A 181 -6.77 -7.92 20.92
CA TYR A 181 -6.47 -7.31 19.63
C TYR A 181 -5.16 -6.52 19.70
N VAL A 182 -4.60 -6.18 18.53
CA VAL A 182 -3.43 -5.32 18.39
C VAL A 182 -3.72 -4.25 17.33
N ALA A 183 -3.67 -2.98 17.74
CA ALA A 183 -3.77 -1.84 16.83
C ALA A 183 -2.37 -1.40 16.39
N LEU A 184 -2.06 -1.61 15.10
CA LEU A 184 -0.71 -1.39 14.58
C LEU A 184 -0.31 0.09 14.54
N GLY A 185 -1.29 1.01 14.55
CA GLY A 185 -1.08 2.45 14.61
C GLY A 185 -0.41 2.96 15.88
N PHE A 186 -0.15 2.11 16.87
CA PHE A 186 0.62 2.46 18.07
C PHE A 186 2.13 2.19 17.94
N PHE A 187 2.58 1.49 16.88
CA PHE A 187 4.00 1.17 16.68
C PHE A 187 4.69 2.17 15.74
N GLN A 188 4.32 3.45 15.83
CA GLN A 188 4.88 4.54 15.03
C GLN A 188 5.43 5.66 15.92
N GLN A 189 6.28 6.51 15.35
CA GLN A 189 6.99 7.58 16.08
C GLN A 189 6.29 8.94 15.98
N ASP A 190 5.13 9.02 15.34
CA ASP A 190 4.42 10.29 15.09
C ASP A 190 4.05 11.04 16.38
N ASP A 191 3.88 10.32 17.50
CA ASP A 191 3.49 10.86 18.81
C ASP A 191 4.71 10.99 19.78
N LEU A 192 5.96 10.93 19.29
CA LEU A 192 7.21 11.11 20.07
C LEU A 192 7.72 12.56 20.13
#